data_AF-A0A2V9Q2S2-F1
#
_entry.id   AF-A0A2V9Q2S2-F1
#
_cell.length_a   1.000
_cell.length_b   1.000
_cell.length_c   1.000
_cell.angle_alpha   90.00
_cell.angle_beta   90.00
_cell.angle_gamma   90.00
#
_symmetry.space_group_name_H-M   'P 1'
#
loop_
_entity.id
_entity.type
_entity.pdbx_description
1 polymer ?
#
loop_
_entity_poly.entity_id
_entity_poly.type
_entity_poly.pdbx_seq_one_letter_code
_entity_poly.pdbx_strand_id
1 'polypeptide(L)'
;MQIQRWRCNSCKSTFCEPHAKLTRATMISQPELAARAIQCLLEGCSIRSTERLTGLNRNTIMRLLVLAGQGCEQLMDERMGQLPFKRIQCDGIWTFVMKKARNVRKDDPVDFGDQWIFVALDADSKLIPSFIIGKRSSLNTQAFMQDLRYRIGDHRVQLTTDAYIFYRKAVEESFAGDADFAQLTKLYGDYGQFGNEILTVTISARPMWSGRTSPCGCSFAD
;
A
#
# COMPACT_ATOMS: atom_id res chain seq x y z
N MET A 1 -3.04 -18.47 38.57
CA MET A 1 -3.95 -17.43 39.07
C MET A 1 -5.35 -18.01 39.05
N GLN A 2 -5.97 -18.24 40.21
CA GLN A 2 -7.35 -18.73 40.28
C GLN A 2 -8.27 -17.50 40.19
N ILE A 3 -9.17 -17.50 39.20
CA ILE A 3 -10.16 -16.42 39.03
C ILE A 3 -11.42 -16.84 39.77
N GLN A 4 -11.86 -16.03 40.74
CA GLN A 4 -13.09 -16.30 41.46
C GLN A 4 -14.31 -16.08 40.55
N ARG A 5 -15.21 -17.07 40.50
CA ARG A 5 -16.46 -17.04 39.74
C ARG A 5 -17.67 -17.13 40.67
N TRP A 6 -18.65 -16.28 40.44
CA TRP A 6 -19.95 -16.33 41.11
C TRP A 6 -21.05 -16.68 40.11
N ARG A 7 -22.06 -17.44 40.56
CA ARG A 7 -23.26 -17.76 39.80
C ARG A 7 -24.47 -17.23 40.56
N CYS A 8 -25.30 -16.43 39.91
CA CYS A 8 -26.56 -15.99 40.50
C CYS A 8 -27.49 -17.19 40.70
N ASN A 9 -28.01 -17.39 41.90
CA ASN A 9 -28.95 -18.49 42.17
C ASN A 9 -30.35 -18.26 41.57
N SER A 10 -30.75 -17.00 41.30
CA SER A 10 -32.03 -16.64 40.71
C SER A 10 -32.00 -16.73 39.17
N CYS A 11 -31.18 -15.92 38.49
CA CYS A 11 -31.15 -15.86 37.02
C CYS A 11 -30.10 -16.77 36.35
N LYS A 12 -29.31 -17.52 37.14
CA LYS A 12 -28.27 -18.47 36.69
C LYS A 12 -27.12 -17.87 35.88
N SER A 13 -27.07 -16.54 35.66
CA SER A 13 -25.94 -15.88 35.03
C SER A 13 -24.67 -16.02 35.88
N THR A 14 -23.53 -16.04 35.21
CA THR A 14 -22.21 -16.17 35.84
C THR A 14 -21.43 -14.88 35.67
N PHE A 15 -20.71 -14.50 36.72
CA PHE A 15 -19.87 -13.30 36.77
C PHE A 15 -18.52 -13.69 37.37
N CYS A 16 -17.46 -13.00 36.97
CA CYS A 16 -16.12 -13.21 37.52
C CYS A 16 -15.67 -11.92 38.21
N GLU A 17 -14.70 -12.01 39.11
CA GLU A 17 -14.07 -10.81 39.67
C GLU A 17 -13.54 -9.89 38.56
N PRO A 18 -13.52 -8.56 38.77
CA PRO A 18 -12.90 -7.65 37.83
C PRO A 18 -11.44 -8.04 37.63
N HIS A 19 -11.17 -8.64 36.49
CA HIS A 19 -9.83 -8.97 36.01
C HIS A 19 -9.66 -8.32 34.65
N ALA A 20 -8.42 -8.09 34.24
CA ALA A 20 -8.14 -7.68 32.88
C ALA A 20 -8.75 -8.73 31.94
N LYS A 21 -9.88 -8.38 31.31
CA LYS A 21 -10.53 -9.25 30.33
C LYS A 21 -9.53 -9.40 29.20
N LEU A 22 -9.09 -10.63 28.95
CA LEU A 22 -8.34 -11.00 27.76
C LEU A 22 -9.31 -10.94 26.54
N THR A 23 -9.65 -9.72 26.13
CA THR A 23 -10.32 -9.43 24.87
C THR A 23 -9.40 -9.80 23.71
N ARG A 24 -9.93 -10.01 22.50
CA ARG A 24 -9.13 -10.30 21.31
C ARG A 24 -8.05 -9.24 21.03
N ALA A 25 -8.25 -8.00 21.49
CA ALA A 25 -7.30 -6.91 21.44
C ALA A 25 -6.22 -6.96 22.56
N THR A 26 -6.49 -7.62 23.69
CA THR A 26 -5.56 -7.81 24.83
C THR A 26 -4.99 -9.23 24.90
N MET A 27 -5.42 -10.14 24.01
CA MET A 27 -4.84 -11.46 23.76
C MET A 27 -3.54 -11.40 22.92
N ILE A 28 -2.85 -10.27 22.98
CA ILE A 28 -1.47 -10.22 22.54
C ILE A 28 -0.70 -10.91 23.68
N SER A 29 0.00 -11.99 23.35
CA SER A 29 1.10 -12.53 24.17
C SER A 29 1.93 -11.38 24.77
N GLN A 30 2.64 -11.60 25.88
CA GLN A 30 3.62 -10.66 26.46
C GLN A 30 4.13 -9.66 25.39
N PRO A 31 3.85 -8.34 25.53
CA PRO A 31 3.94 -7.38 24.42
C PRO A 31 5.32 -7.38 23.74
N GLU A 32 6.36 -7.68 24.51
CA GLU A 32 7.73 -7.87 24.02
C GLU A 32 7.86 -9.03 23.03
N LEU A 33 7.22 -10.18 23.28
CA LEU A 33 7.22 -11.32 22.36
C LEU A 33 6.48 -11.00 21.06
N ALA A 34 5.39 -10.24 21.13
CA ALA A 34 4.66 -9.80 19.95
C ALA A 34 5.50 -8.82 19.12
N ALA A 35 6.11 -7.82 19.76
CA ALA A 35 7.03 -6.90 19.09
C ALA A 35 8.19 -7.66 18.43
N ARG A 36 8.78 -8.64 19.14
CA ARG A 36 9.85 -9.50 18.59
C ARG A 36 9.37 -10.33 17.40
N ALA A 37 8.15 -10.86 17.44
CA ALA A 37 7.59 -11.60 16.32
C ALA A 37 7.41 -10.72 15.06
N ILE A 38 6.94 -9.48 15.23
CA ILE A 38 6.85 -8.50 14.14
C ILE A 38 8.25 -8.17 13.60
N GLN A 39 9.22 -7.92 14.48
CA GLN A 39 10.60 -7.66 14.08
C GLN A 39 11.18 -8.81 13.24
N CYS A 40 10.98 -10.07 13.67
CA CYS A 40 11.40 -11.21 12.86
C CYS A 40 10.80 -11.20 11.45
N LEU A 41 9.51 -10.85 11.30
CA LEU A 41 8.86 -10.77 9.99
C LEU A 41 9.43 -9.65 9.11
N LEU A 42 9.74 -8.49 9.71
CA LEU A 42 10.37 -7.36 9.01
C LEU A 42 11.77 -7.70 8.49
N GLU A 43 12.53 -8.50 9.25
CA GLU A 43 13.84 -9.03 8.84
C GLU A 43 13.74 -10.18 7.80
N GLY A 44 12.53 -10.51 7.33
CA GLY A 44 12.31 -11.54 6.31
C GLY A 44 12.24 -12.97 6.83
N CYS A 45 12.07 -13.18 8.14
CA CYS A 45 11.83 -14.52 8.66
C CYS A 45 10.46 -15.05 8.20
N SER A 46 10.41 -16.33 7.80
CA SER A 46 9.12 -17.00 7.57
C SER A 46 8.33 -17.16 8.86
N ILE A 47 6.99 -17.25 8.76
CA ILE A 47 6.10 -17.49 9.91
C ILE A 47 6.55 -18.70 10.75
N ARG A 48 7.01 -19.77 10.10
CA ARG A 48 7.51 -20.97 10.79
C ARG A 48 8.83 -20.72 11.51
N SER A 49 9.71 -19.90 10.94
CA SER A 49 10.95 -19.50 11.63
C SER A 49 10.63 -18.64 12.85
N THR A 50 9.73 -17.67 12.70
CA THR A 50 9.26 -16.82 13.78
C THR A 50 8.58 -17.64 14.90
N GLU A 51 7.77 -18.65 14.56
CA GLU A 51 7.18 -19.59 15.53
C GLU A 51 8.27 -20.30 16.36
N ARG A 52 9.34 -20.81 15.73
CA ARG A 52 10.45 -21.44 16.47
C ARG A 52 11.24 -20.46 17.34
N LEU A 53 11.48 -19.24 16.85
CA LEU A 53 12.30 -18.23 17.53
C LEU A 53 11.59 -17.59 18.72
N THR A 54 10.26 -17.44 18.63
CA THR A 54 9.46 -16.74 19.65
C THR A 54 8.64 -17.67 20.53
N GLY A 55 8.45 -18.93 20.12
CA GLY A 55 7.55 -19.88 20.79
C GLY A 55 6.06 -19.58 20.60
N LEU A 56 5.72 -18.52 19.85
CA LEU A 56 4.33 -18.17 19.55
C LEU A 56 3.76 -19.09 18.48
N ASN A 57 2.50 -19.51 18.68
CA ASN A 57 1.78 -20.28 17.67
C ASN A 57 1.67 -19.49 16.35
N ARG A 58 1.88 -20.14 15.22
CA ARG A 58 1.76 -19.53 13.88
C ARG A 58 0.46 -18.76 13.64
N ASN A 59 -0.67 -19.22 14.18
CA ASN A 59 -1.96 -18.53 14.02
C ASN A 59 -1.98 -17.21 14.79
N THR A 60 -1.31 -17.14 15.94
CA THR A 60 -1.12 -15.91 16.70
C THR A 60 -0.24 -14.93 15.92
N ILE A 61 0.87 -15.41 15.34
CA ILE A 61 1.76 -14.59 14.50
C ILE A 61 1.01 -14.02 13.29
N MET A 62 0.22 -14.84 12.59
CA MET A 62 -0.59 -14.38 11.45
C MET A 62 -1.62 -13.33 11.86
N ARG A 63 -2.32 -13.52 12.98
CA ARG A 63 -3.29 -12.53 13.51
C ARG A 63 -2.60 -11.23 13.90
N LEU A 64 -1.42 -11.32 14.50
CA LEU A 64 -0.62 -10.16 14.88
C LEU A 64 -0.18 -9.36 13.64
N LEU A 65 0.23 -10.04 12.57
CA LEU A 65 0.59 -9.38 11.31
C LEU A 65 -0.60 -8.61 10.71
N VAL A 66 -1.80 -9.20 10.72
CA VAL A 66 -3.02 -8.51 10.25
C VAL A 66 -3.33 -7.29 11.12
N LEU A 67 -3.25 -7.42 12.45
CA LEU A 67 -3.48 -6.31 13.38
C LEU A 67 -2.48 -5.18 13.19
N ALA A 68 -1.19 -5.52 13.04
CA ALA A 68 -0.14 -4.54 12.78
C ALA A 68 -0.37 -3.82 11.44
N GLY A 69 -0.76 -4.55 10.39
CA GLY A 69 -1.11 -3.96 9.10
C GLY A 69 -2.26 -2.96 9.18
N GLN A 70 -3.34 -3.31 9.90
CA GLN A 70 -4.47 -2.41 10.14
C GLN A 70 -4.06 -1.14 10.90
N GLY A 71 -3.17 -1.29 11.90
CA GLY A 71 -2.62 -0.13 12.62
C GLY A 71 -1.74 0.75 11.73
N CYS A 72 -0.93 0.15 10.84
CA CYS A 72 -0.12 0.90 9.87
C CYS A 72 -1.00 1.66 8.88
N GLU A 73 -2.07 1.06 8.38
CA GLU A 73 -3.04 1.70 7.48
C GLU A 73 -3.67 2.94 8.14
N GLN A 74 -4.18 2.78 9.37
CA GLN A 74 -4.75 3.89 10.15
C GLN A 74 -3.72 5.01 10.39
N LEU A 75 -2.51 4.65 10.81
CA LEU A 75 -1.45 5.62 11.04
C LEU A 75 -1.09 6.38 9.75
N MET A 76 -1.05 5.68 8.63
CA MET A 76 -0.76 6.27 7.33
C MET A 76 -1.85 7.25 6.90
N ASP A 77 -3.13 6.90 7.07
CA ASP A 77 -4.25 7.79 6.79
C ASP A 77 -4.32 9.02 7.70
N GLU A 78 -3.94 8.87 8.98
CA GLU A 78 -3.89 9.99 9.92
C GLU A 78 -2.71 10.95 9.66
N ARG A 79 -1.57 10.43 9.19
CA ARG A 79 -0.31 11.20 9.12
C ARG A 79 0.05 11.67 7.71
N MET A 80 -0.35 10.95 6.67
CA MET A 80 0.02 11.24 5.29
C MET A 80 -1.06 12.07 4.60
N GLY A 81 -1.07 13.37 4.86
CA GLY A 81 -1.97 14.32 4.20
C GLY A 81 -1.34 15.69 4.06
N GLN A 82 -1.78 16.46 3.05
CA GLN A 82 -1.26 17.80 2.76
C GLN A 82 0.27 17.83 2.60
N LEU A 83 0.80 16.85 1.87
CA LEU A 83 2.24 16.66 1.70
C LEU A 83 2.76 17.54 0.55
N PRO A 84 3.65 18.53 0.80
CA PRO A 84 4.08 19.52 -0.20
C PRO A 84 5.19 18.96 -1.11
N PHE A 85 4.92 17.82 -1.75
CA PHE A 85 5.87 17.19 -2.65
C PHE A 85 6.00 17.94 -3.96
N LYS A 86 7.23 18.01 -4.47
CA LYS A 86 7.53 18.62 -5.77
C LYS A 86 7.61 17.59 -6.89
N ARG A 87 8.13 16.39 -6.59
CA ARG A 87 8.44 15.35 -7.58
C ARG A 87 8.08 13.97 -7.04
N ILE A 88 7.11 13.32 -7.69
CA ILE A 88 6.66 11.99 -7.32
C ILE A 88 6.94 11.01 -8.44
N GLN A 89 7.49 9.86 -8.06
CA GLN A 89 7.74 8.72 -8.93
C GLN A 89 6.79 7.60 -8.56
N CYS A 90 6.06 7.10 -9.55
CA CYS A 90 5.13 6.00 -9.41
C CYS A 90 5.68 4.79 -10.18
N ASP A 91 5.81 3.65 -9.50
CA ASP A 91 6.26 2.41 -10.12
C ASP A 91 5.41 1.22 -9.66
N GLY A 92 5.61 0.08 -10.32
CA GLY A 92 4.93 -1.18 -10.03
C GLY A 92 5.93 -2.30 -9.75
N ILE A 93 5.77 -2.97 -8.61
CA ILE A 93 6.55 -4.17 -8.27
C ILE A 93 5.67 -5.40 -8.52
N TRP A 94 6.16 -6.32 -9.35
CA TRP A 94 5.47 -7.58 -9.62
C TRP A 94 5.65 -8.58 -8.47
N THR A 95 4.56 -9.21 -8.06
CA THR A 95 4.53 -10.33 -7.13
C THR A 95 3.38 -11.27 -7.50
N PHE A 96 3.12 -12.29 -6.69
CA PHE A 96 2.01 -13.20 -6.91
C PHE A 96 1.44 -13.74 -5.59
N VAL A 97 0.17 -14.14 -5.63
CA VAL A 97 -0.49 -14.85 -4.53
C VAL A 97 -0.66 -16.31 -4.91
N MET A 98 -0.16 -17.21 -4.05
CA MET A 98 -0.17 -18.67 -4.17
C MET A 98 0.62 -19.26 -5.34
N LYS A 99 0.43 -18.77 -6.56
CA LYS A 99 1.10 -19.23 -7.79
C LYS A 99 1.16 -18.12 -8.83
N LYS A 100 2.14 -18.20 -9.74
CA LYS A 100 2.28 -17.25 -10.86
C LYS A 100 1.12 -17.39 -11.85
N ALA A 101 0.78 -16.32 -12.58
CA ALA A 101 -0.36 -16.29 -13.50
C ALA A 101 -0.43 -17.47 -14.47
N ARG A 102 0.69 -17.91 -15.04
CA ARG A 102 0.75 -19.05 -15.97
C ARG A 102 0.22 -20.39 -15.39
N ASN A 103 0.17 -20.51 -14.06
CA ASN A 103 -0.25 -21.72 -13.36
C ASN A 103 -1.69 -21.63 -12.81
N VAL A 104 -2.36 -20.48 -12.97
CA VAL A 104 -3.73 -20.26 -12.50
C VAL A 104 -4.70 -21.04 -13.38
N ARG A 105 -5.62 -21.76 -12.74
CA ARG A 105 -6.68 -22.58 -13.33
C ARG A 105 -8.02 -21.84 -13.25
N LYS A 106 -8.97 -22.28 -14.07
CA LYS A 106 -10.29 -21.64 -14.18
C LYS A 106 -11.07 -21.59 -12.86
N ASP A 107 -10.90 -22.60 -12.01
CA ASP A 107 -11.63 -22.73 -10.73
C ASP A 107 -10.86 -22.11 -9.55
N ASP A 108 -9.71 -21.49 -9.79
CA ASP A 108 -8.98 -20.81 -8.73
C ASP A 108 -9.65 -19.49 -8.32
N PRO A 109 -9.52 -19.06 -7.06
CA PRO A 109 -9.94 -17.74 -6.61
C PRO A 109 -9.34 -16.62 -7.47
N VAL A 110 -10.11 -15.55 -7.69
CA VAL A 110 -9.70 -14.38 -8.49
C VAL A 110 -8.42 -13.73 -7.98
N ASP A 111 -8.15 -13.84 -6.69
CA ASP A 111 -6.97 -13.25 -6.04
C ASP A 111 -5.67 -14.01 -6.35
N PHE A 112 -5.75 -15.25 -6.85
CA PHE A 112 -4.57 -16.04 -7.20
C PHE A 112 -3.90 -15.49 -8.45
N GLY A 113 -2.61 -15.80 -8.63
CA GLY A 113 -1.85 -15.32 -9.77
C GLY A 113 -1.10 -14.04 -9.47
N ASP A 114 -0.79 -13.32 -10.54
CA ASP A 114 -0.02 -12.10 -10.48
C ASP A 114 -0.75 -11.02 -9.68
N GLN A 115 0.04 -10.29 -8.90
CA GLN A 115 -0.36 -9.10 -8.16
C GLN A 115 0.73 -8.05 -8.33
N TRP A 116 0.33 -6.79 -8.26
CA TRP A 116 1.20 -5.65 -8.45
C TRP A 116 1.09 -4.75 -7.22
N ILE A 117 2.25 -4.35 -6.71
CA ILE A 117 2.36 -3.32 -5.69
C ILE A 117 2.61 -2.03 -6.46
N PHE A 118 1.60 -1.18 -6.54
CA PHE A 118 1.70 0.17 -7.05
C PHE A 118 2.23 1.04 -5.91
N VAL A 119 3.31 1.76 -6.14
CA VAL A 119 3.97 2.56 -5.10
C VAL A 119 4.24 3.96 -5.61
N ALA A 120 3.89 4.97 -4.81
CA ALA A 120 4.30 6.35 -5.01
C ALA A 120 5.49 6.65 -4.11
N LEU A 121 6.50 7.31 -4.64
CA LEU A 121 7.72 7.66 -3.92
C LEU A 121 8.04 9.13 -4.18
N ASP A 122 8.19 9.91 -3.13
CA ASP A 122 8.75 11.26 -3.24
C ASP A 122 10.25 11.17 -3.58
N ALA A 123 10.66 11.91 -4.61
CA ALA A 123 12.02 11.84 -5.11
C ALA A 123 13.04 12.41 -4.10
N ASP A 124 12.63 13.37 -3.26
CA ASP A 124 13.52 14.10 -2.37
C ASP A 124 13.63 13.43 -0.99
N SER A 125 12.51 13.26 -0.29
CA SER A 125 12.46 12.66 1.05
C SER A 125 12.50 11.14 1.06
N LYS A 126 12.26 10.50 -0.10
CA LYS A 126 12.04 9.05 -0.23
C LYS A 126 10.84 8.54 0.57
N LEU A 127 9.94 9.43 0.96
CA LEU A 127 8.70 9.05 1.61
C LEU A 127 7.78 8.34 0.60
N ILE A 128 7.11 7.27 1.06
CA ILE A 128 6.09 6.56 0.29
C ILE A 128 4.73 7.03 0.81
N PRO A 129 4.10 8.04 0.19
CA PRO A 129 2.83 8.55 0.68
C PRO A 129 1.67 7.60 0.39
N SER A 130 1.72 6.80 -0.67
CA SER A 130 0.62 5.93 -1.09
C SER A 130 1.16 4.65 -1.71
N PHE A 131 0.48 3.54 -1.44
CA PHE A 131 0.65 2.30 -2.19
C PHE A 131 -0.67 1.52 -2.22
N ILE A 132 -0.87 0.72 -3.27
CA ILE A 132 -1.98 -0.26 -3.33
C ILE A 132 -1.46 -1.58 -3.88
N ILE A 133 -2.02 -2.68 -3.39
CA ILE A 133 -1.68 -4.02 -3.85
C ILE A 133 -2.90 -4.61 -4.53
N GLY A 134 -2.73 -5.11 -5.76
CA GLY A 134 -3.81 -5.79 -6.45
C GLY A 134 -3.50 -6.13 -7.90
N LYS A 135 -4.54 -6.50 -8.65
CA LYS A 135 -4.43 -6.82 -10.07
C LYS A 135 -3.96 -5.60 -10.86
N ARG A 136 -3.20 -5.85 -11.93
CA ARG A 136 -2.85 -4.80 -12.89
C ARG A 136 -4.10 -4.44 -13.71
N SER A 137 -4.91 -3.53 -13.17
CA SER A 137 -6.21 -3.13 -13.73
C SER A 137 -6.35 -1.61 -13.73
N SER A 138 -7.27 -1.10 -14.55
CA SER A 138 -7.62 0.32 -14.55
C SER A 138 -8.18 0.77 -13.20
N LEU A 139 -9.03 -0.06 -12.58
CA LEU A 139 -9.66 0.21 -11.30
C LEU A 139 -8.64 0.43 -10.18
N ASN A 140 -7.63 -0.45 -10.05
CA ASN A 140 -6.59 -0.28 -9.04
C ASN A 140 -5.67 0.91 -9.36
N THR A 141 -5.42 1.18 -10.64
CA THR A 141 -4.61 2.35 -11.05
C THR A 141 -5.34 3.66 -10.72
N GLN A 142 -6.66 3.70 -10.90
CA GLN A 142 -7.49 4.84 -10.56
C GLN A 142 -7.56 5.06 -9.05
N ALA A 143 -7.83 3.99 -8.27
CA ALA A 143 -7.83 4.07 -6.81
C ALA A 143 -6.49 4.56 -6.26
N PHE A 144 -5.37 4.08 -6.81
CA PHE A 144 -4.03 4.52 -6.45
C PHE A 144 -3.79 6.01 -6.72
N MET A 145 -4.17 6.51 -7.91
CA MET A 145 -4.00 7.93 -8.25
C MET A 145 -4.91 8.85 -7.43
N GLN A 146 -6.12 8.40 -7.10
CA GLN A 146 -7.05 9.14 -6.23
C GLN A 146 -6.53 9.24 -4.79
N ASP A 147 -6.06 8.12 -4.22
CA ASP A 147 -5.43 8.12 -2.90
C ASP A 147 -4.18 9.01 -2.90
N LEU A 148 -3.33 8.91 -3.91
CA LEU A 148 -2.17 9.78 -4.04
C LEU A 148 -2.54 11.27 -4.11
N ARG A 149 -3.54 11.64 -4.92
CA ARG A 149 -4.06 13.03 -4.99
C ARG A 149 -4.54 13.49 -3.61
N TYR A 150 -5.32 12.66 -2.91
CA TYR A 150 -5.83 13.00 -1.59
C TYR A 150 -4.71 13.32 -0.59
N ARG A 151 -3.61 12.55 -0.62
CA ARG A 151 -2.48 12.74 0.30
C ARG A 151 -1.60 13.94 -0.05
N ILE A 152 -1.49 14.28 -1.34
CA ILE A 152 -0.78 15.49 -1.80
C ILE A 152 -1.60 16.75 -1.48
N GLY A 153 -2.93 16.68 -1.58
CA GLY A 153 -3.81 17.83 -1.41
C GLY A 153 -3.83 18.74 -2.64
N ASP A 154 -3.80 20.06 -2.42
CA ASP A 154 -3.95 21.08 -3.46
C ASP A 154 -2.61 21.53 -4.08
N HIS A 155 -1.56 20.74 -3.91
CA HIS A 155 -0.24 21.06 -4.44
C HIS A 155 -0.07 20.57 -5.88
N ARG A 156 0.41 21.47 -6.76
CA ARG A 156 0.85 21.10 -8.10
C ARG A 156 2.15 20.29 -8.02
N VAL A 157 2.19 19.13 -8.68
CA VAL A 157 3.31 18.19 -8.57
C VAL A 157 3.84 17.75 -9.94
N GLN A 158 5.14 17.53 -10.05
CA GLN A 158 5.70 16.79 -11.18
C GLN A 158 5.55 15.28 -10.91
N LEU A 159 4.79 14.58 -11.74
CA LEU A 159 4.47 13.15 -11.55
C LEU A 159 5.07 12.33 -12.70
N THR A 160 5.85 11.32 -12.36
CA THR A 160 6.48 10.41 -13.33
C THR A 160 6.02 8.98 -13.10
N THR A 161 5.52 8.29 -14.12
CA THR A 161 5.17 6.85 -14.05
C THR A 161 5.96 6.02 -15.06
N ASP A 162 5.88 4.69 -14.97
CA ASP A 162 6.19 3.84 -16.12
C ASP A 162 5.19 4.05 -17.28
N ALA A 163 5.49 3.48 -18.44
CA ALA A 163 4.64 3.55 -19.64
C ALA A 163 3.41 2.63 -19.57
N TYR A 164 2.85 2.35 -18.39
CA TYR A 164 1.63 1.57 -18.27
C TYR A 164 0.40 2.37 -18.70
N ILE A 165 -0.45 1.73 -19.53
CA ILE A 165 -1.50 2.40 -20.30
C ILE A 165 -2.55 3.11 -19.43
N PHE A 166 -2.87 2.59 -18.24
CA PHE A 166 -3.93 3.15 -17.41
C PHE A 166 -3.51 4.39 -16.62
N TYR A 167 -2.21 4.67 -16.47
CA TYR A 167 -1.77 5.85 -15.72
C TYR A 167 -2.21 7.16 -16.38
N ARG A 168 -2.19 7.24 -17.71
CA ARG A 168 -2.56 8.48 -18.41
C ARG A 168 -3.97 8.96 -18.02
N LYS A 169 -4.95 8.06 -18.12
CA LYS A 169 -6.34 8.36 -17.78
C LYS A 169 -6.51 8.57 -16.27
N ALA A 170 -5.88 7.74 -15.44
CA ALA A 170 -6.01 7.84 -13.99
C ALA A 170 -5.41 9.16 -13.43
N VAL A 171 -4.30 9.63 -13.98
CA VAL A 171 -3.69 10.92 -13.62
C VAL A 171 -4.58 12.08 -14.08
N GLU A 172 -5.10 12.02 -15.31
CA GLU A 172 -6.01 13.05 -15.84
C GLU A 172 -7.25 13.22 -14.94
N GLU A 173 -7.90 12.11 -14.61
CA GLU A 173 -9.12 12.12 -13.79
C GLU A 173 -8.86 12.51 -12.33
N SER A 174 -7.69 12.19 -11.77
CA SER A 174 -7.39 12.45 -10.35
C SER A 174 -6.79 13.83 -10.11
N PHE A 175 -5.94 14.32 -11.01
CA PHE A 175 -5.22 15.59 -10.83
C PHE A 175 -5.85 16.75 -11.61
N ALA A 176 -6.73 16.51 -12.59
CA ALA A 176 -7.49 17.54 -13.30
C ALA A 176 -6.65 18.71 -13.87
N GLY A 177 -5.37 18.49 -14.17
CA GLY A 177 -4.43 19.50 -14.67
C GLY A 177 -3.42 20.02 -13.64
N ASP A 178 -3.55 19.62 -12.37
CA ASP A 178 -2.64 19.98 -11.27
C ASP A 178 -1.38 19.10 -11.21
N ALA A 179 -1.11 18.30 -12.25
CA ALA A 179 0.09 17.49 -12.35
C ALA A 179 0.83 17.73 -13.67
N ASP A 180 2.14 18.00 -13.57
CA ASP A 180 3.08 17.98 -14.68
C ASP A 180 3.50 16.53 -14.92
N PHE A 181 2.76 15.85 -15.80
CA PHE A 181 2.85 14.40 -16.00
C PHE A 181 3.89 14.00 -17.05
N ALA A 182 4.72 13.02 -16.71
CA ALA A 182 5.65 12.36 -17.61
C ALA A 182 5.58 10.83 -17.48
N GLN A 183 5.85 10.13 -18.59
CA GLN A 183 6.02 8.67 -18.59
C GLN A 183 7.42 8.29 -19.00
N LEU A 184 8.01 7.34 -18.28
CA LEU A 184 9.24 6.66 -18.62
C LEU A 184 8.93 5.38 -19.41
N THR A 185 9.22 5.40 -20.70
CA THR A 185 9.18 4.20 -21.54
C THR A 185 10.53 3.48 -21.47
N LYS A 186 10.56 2.31 -20.82
CA LYS A 186 11.74 1.44 -20.82
C LYS A 186 11.80 0.68 -22.14
N LEU A 187 12.79 0.97 -22.97
CA LEU A 187 13.09 0.20 -24.17
C LEU A 187 14.01 -0.95 -23.78
N TYR A 188 13.50 -2.17 -23.79
CA TYR A 188 14.31 -3.36 -23.58
C TYR A 188 14.81 -3.84 -24.95
N GLY A 189 16.13 -3.98 -25.11
CA GLY A 189 16.72 -4.63 -26.27
C GLY A 189 16.47 -6.14 -26.24
N ASP A 190 16.62 -6.80 -27.39
CA ASP A 190 16.23 -8.21 -27.54
C ASP A 190 17.08 -9.20 -26.69
N TYR A 191 18.30 -8.84 -26.23
CA TYR A 191 19.16 -9.69 -25.40
C TYR A 191 20.17 -8.94 -24.52
N GLY A 192 20.40 -9.46 -23.30
CA GLY A 192 21.65 -9.39 -22.51
C GLY A 192 22.39 -8.05 -22.42
N GLN A 193 22.16 -7.32 -21.33
CA GLN A 193 22.89 -6.09 -20.97
C GLN A 193 24.40 -6.36 -20.81
N PHE A 194 25.18 -6.03 -21.84
CA PHE A 194 26.63 -5.98 -21.81
C PHE A 194 27.08 -4.60 -22.30
N GLY A 195 27.10 -3.62 -21.40
CA GLY A 195 27.62 -2.27 -21.68
C GLY A 195 26.93 -1.22 -20.84
N ASN A 196 27.61 -0.07 -20.64
CA ASN A 196 27.07 1.08 -19.91
C ASN A 196 25.89 1.69 -20.68
N GLU A 197 24.71 1.10 -20.55
CA GLU A 197 23.53 1.50 -21.31
C GLU A 197 23.05 2.89 -20.90
N ILE A 198 23.01 3.79 -21.88
CA ILE A 198 22.29 5.05 -21.81
C ILE A 198 20.80 4.69 -21.89
N LEU A 199 20.10 4.77 -20.76
CA LEU A 199 18.64 4.78 -20.72
C LEU A 199 18.15 5.96 -21.57
N THR A 200 17.66 5.71 -22.78
CA THR A 200 16.98 6.75 -23.56
C THR A 200 15.62 7.01 -22.92
N VAL A 201 15.59 7.97 -21.99
CA VAL A 201 14.37 8.49 -21.37
C VAL A 201 13.66 9.35 -22.40
N THR A 202 12.68 8.79 -23.12
CA THR A 202 11.75 9.62 -23.88
C THR A 202 10.75 10.24 -22.91
N ILE A 203 11.10 11.41 -22.34
CA ILE A 203 10.14 12.24 -21.61
C ILE A 203 9.16 12.80 -22.64
N SER A 204 8.00 12.14 -22.78
CA SER A 204 6.88 12.74 -23.50
C SER A 204 6.19 13.77 -22.60
N ALA A 205 6.84 14.91 -22.37
CA ALA A 205 6.19 16.09 -21.85
C ALA A 205 5.36 16.71 -22.99
N ARG A 206 4.23 16.09 -23.34
CA ARG A 206 3.23 16.84 -24.09
C ARG A 206 2.63 17.82 -23.09
N PRO A 207 2.54 19.13 -23.38
CA PRO A 207 1.61 19.98 -22.66
C PRO A 207 0.22 19.38 -22.92
N MET A 208 -0.25 18.56 -21.99
CA MET A 208 -1.56 17.93 -22.09
C MET A 208 -2.69 18.97 -21.96
N TRP A 209 -2.31 20.22 -21.61
CA TRP A 209 -3.19 21.26 -21.10
C TRP A 209 -3.00 22.62 -21.79
N SER A 210 -2.59 22.66 -23.07
CA SER A 210 -2.75 23.90 -23.84
C SER A 210 -4.22 24.04 -24.26
N GLY A 211 -5.04 24.72 -23.44
CA GLY A 211 -6.33 25.27 -23.88
C GLY A 211 -7.62 24.82 -23.20
N ARG A 212 -7.61 24.35 -21.94
CA ARG A 212 -8.86 24.21 -21.16
C ARG A 212 -8.89 25.21 -20.02
N THR A 213 -9.62 26.30 -20.24
CA THR A 213 -10.10 27.21 -19.20
C THR A 213 -11.05 26.47 -18.27
N SER A 214 -10.96 26.73 -16.97
CA SER A 214 -11.93 26.26 -15.98
C SER A 214 -13.37 26.65 -16.39
N PRO A 215 -14.39 25.82 -16.09
CA PRO A 215 -15.78 26.17 -16.36
C PRO A 215 -16.26 27.38 -15.53
N CYS A 216 -15.53 27.74 -14.47
CA CYS A 216 -15.62 29.05 -13.84
C CYS A 216 -14.63 29.99 -14.54
N GLY A 217 -15.11 30.93 -15.36
CA GLY A 217 -14.29 31.92 -16.06
C GLY A 217 -13.64 32.96 -15.15
N CYS A 218 -12.88 32.53 -14.13
CA CYS A 218 -12.13 33.42 -13.25
C CYS A 218 -10.67 33.43 -13.68
N SER A 219 -10.22 34.55 -14.26
CA SER A 219 -8.83 34.85 -14.48
C SER A 219 -8.14 35.12 -13.13
N PHE A 220 -7.12 34.33 -12.80
CA PHE A 220 -6.19 34.70 -11.73
C PHE A 220 -5.22 35.74 -12.29
N ALA A 221 -5.18 36.90 -11.63
CA ALA A 221 -4.19 37.94 -11.89
C ALA A 221 -2.81 37.50 -11.38
N ASP A 222 -1.78 38.05 -12.02
CA ASP A 222 -0.35 37.72 -11.92
C ASP A 222 0.23 37.54 -10.51
#